data_AF-A0A5C6RXR3-F1
#
_entry.id   AF-A0A5C6RXR3-F1
#
_cell.length_a   1.000
_cell.length_b   1.000
_cell.length_c   1.000
_cell.angle_alpha   90.00
_cell.angle_beta   90.00
_cell.angle_gamma   90.00
#
_symmetry.space_group_name_H-M   'P 1'
#
loop_
_entity.id
_entity.type
_entity.pdbx_description
1 polymer ?
#
loop_
_entity_poly.entity_id
_entity_poly.type
_entity_poly.pdbx_seq_one_letter_code
_entity_poly.pdbx_strand_id
1 'polypeptide(L)'
;MSNYRYHIIPNRFVYHITSKENRENILNKGILSNSNKNIGYNNAVFAHNCELINTNWYPFILDQYEWDFDEEIGWYRDSPKNILKRAIKKYYDIWRIDTKYLNRTWFIDDVGEKEFGGSFIKNRKLYIVTFGDIPKEAIRLCEIRNEKKHIIDGQNGWMSLYFPNIVKAPSHKQLLV
;
A
#
# COMPACT_ATOMS: atom_id res chain seq x y z
N MET A 1 -17.58 -20.66 3.71
CA MET A 1 -16.99 -20.37 2.38
C MET A 1 -15.67 -19.66 2.64
N SER A 2 -14.57 -20.05 1.97
CA SER A 2 -13.32 -19.27 2.06
C SER A 2 -13.50 -17.95 1.31
N ASN A 3 -13.08 -16.83 1.92
CA ASN A 3 -13.17 -15.48 1.34
C ASN A 3 -12.02 -15.17 0.36
N TYR A 4 -11.43 -16.20 -0.23
CA TYR A 4 -10.35 -16.06 -1.20
C TYR A 4 -10.57 -17.14 -2.26
N ARG A 5 -10.75 -16.73 -3.52
CA ARG A 5 -11.17 -17.65 -4.59
C ARG A 5 -10.12 -17.89 -5.67
N TYR A 6 -9.13 -17.01 -5.82
CA TYR A 6 -8.17 -17.10 -6.92
C TYR A 6 -6.73 -16.84 -6.47
N HIS A 7 -5.86 -17.80 -6.78
CA HIS A 7 -4.42 -17.58 -6.72
C HIS A 7 -4.03 -16.54 -7.77
N ILE A 8 -3.09 -15.69 -7.43
CA ILE A 8 -2.51 -14.73 -8.36
C ILE A 8 -0.99 -14.74 -8.27
N ILE A 9 -0.36 -14.31 -9.35
CA ILE A 9 1.03 -13.86 -9.33
C ILE A 9 0.96 -12.34 -9.11
N PRO A 10 1.38 -11.83 -7.95
CA PRO A 10 1.41 -10.39 -7.72
C PRO A 10 2.53 -9.74 -8.55
N ASN A 11 2.51 -8.41 -8.62
CA ASN A 11 3.68 -7.67 -9.05
C ASN A 11 4.86 -7.98 -8.11
N ARG A 12 6.08 -7.74 -8.60
CA ARG A 12 7.28 -7.90 -7.77
C ARG A 12 7.19 -7.03 -6.51
N PHE A 13 6.61 -5.84 -6.63
CA PHE A 13 6.40 -4.94 -5.52
C PHE A 13 4.90 -4.74 -5.31
N VAL A 14 4.47 -4.96 -4.08
CA VAL A 14 3.11 -4.67 -3.62
C VAL A 14 3.20 -3.78 -2.38
N TYR A 15 2.11 -3.14 -2.01
CA TYR A 15 2.16 -2.08 -1.02
C TYR A 15 1.16 -2.32 0.11
N HIS A 16 1.61 -2.13 1.34
CA HIS A 16 0.80 -2.21 2.53
C HIS A 16 0.72 -0.84 3.18
N ILE A 17 -0.49 -0.41 3.53
CA ILE A 17 -0.71 0.87 4.21
C ILE A 17 -1.16 0.60 5.63
N THR A 18 -0.62 1.37 6.56
CA THR A 18 -0.97 1.29 7.98
C THR A 18 -0.81 2.65 8.64
N SER A 19 -1.42 2.83 9.82
CA SER A 19 -1.10 3.94 10.73
C SER A 19 0.40 4.02 11.00
N LYS A 20 0.93 5.25 11.10
CA LYS A 20 2.31 5.56 11.50
C LYS A 20 2.66 5.07 12.89
N GLU A 21 1.67 4.88 13.75
CA GLU A 21 1.86 4.33 15.10
C GLU A 21 2.42 2.90 15.05
N ASN A 22 2.16 2.17 13.95
CA ASN A 22 2.70 0.83 13.75
C ASN A 22 4.15 0.82 13.24
N ARG A 23 4.75 1.99 12.95
CA ARG A 23 6.08 2.08 12.32
C ARG A 23 7.15 1.36 13.12
N GLU A 24 7.25 1.63 14.41
CA GLU A 24 8.29 1.06 15.26
C GLU A 24 8.16 -0.47 15.33
N ASN A 25 6.93 -0.96 15.50
CA ASN A 25 6.65 -2.39 15.49
C ASN A 25 7.07 -3.04 14.16
N ILE A 26 6.72 -2.40 13.04
CA ILE A 26 7.06 -2.92 11.70
C ILE A 26 8.57 -2.91 11.43
N LEU A 27 9.29 -1.87 11.86
CA LEU A 27 10.75 -1.83 11.74
C LEU A 27 11.42 -2.96 12.54
N ASN A 28 10.87 -3.29 13.71
CA ASN A 28 11.45 -4.28 14.60
C ASN A 28 11.08 -5.73 14.22
N LYS A 29 9.81 -5.97 13.87
CA LYS A 29 9.22 -7.30 13.72
C LYS A 29 8.73 -7.63 12.31
N GLY A 30 8.68 -6.65 11.41
CA GLY A 30 7.98 -6.78 10.13
C GLY A 30 6.47 -6.56 10.24
N ILE A 31 5.72 -6.87 9.18
CA ILE A 31 4.26 -6.73 9.21
C ILE A 31 3.69 -8.01 9.81
N LEU A 32 3.20 -7.91 11.04
CA LEU A 32 2.54 -9.04 11.70
C LEU A 32 1.17 -9.24 11.08
N SER A 33 0.91 -10.50 10.71
CA SER A 33 -0.39 -10.90 10.20
C SER A 33 -1.41 -10.92 11.33
N ASN A 34 -2.66 -10.62 10.98
CA ASN A 34 -3.73 -10.55 11.96
C ASN A 34 -4.90 -11.45 11.54
N SER A 35 -5.65 -11.91 12.53
CA SER A 35 -6.88 -12.65 12.30
C SER A 35 -8.07 -11.71 12.49
N ASN A 36 -8.79 -11.45 11.41
CA ASN A 36 -10.03 -10.69 11.45
C ASN A 36 -11.21 -11.64 11.22
N LYS A 37 -11.79 -12.09 12.34
CA LYS A 37 -12.94 -13.02 12.34
C LYS A 37 -14.17 -12.44 11.63
N ASN A 38 -14.35 -11.11 11.62
CA ASN A 38 -15.52 -10.46 11.04
C ASN A 38 -15.55 -10.60 9.51
N ILE A 39 -14.38 -10.59 8.88
CA ILE A 39 -14.23 -10.77 7.42
C ILE A 39 -13.66 -12.15 7.07
N GLY A 40 -13.67 -13.10 8.01
CA GLY A 40 -13.31 -14.50 7.78
C GLY A 40 -11.85 -14.76 7.37
N TYR A 41 -10.93 -13.83 7.64
CA TYR A 41 -9.50 -14.03 7.39
C TYR A 41 -8.78 -14.35 8.68
N ASN A 42 -7.97 -15.41 8.68
CA ASN A 42 -7.07 -15.75 9.77
C ASN A 42 -5.64 -15.58 9.31
N ASN A 43 -4.80 -14.95 10.13
CA ASN A 43 -3.36 -14.82 9.87
C ASN A 43 -3.06 -14.15 8.52
N ALA A 44 -3.74 -13.06 8.19
CA ALA A 44 -3.69 -12.41 6.89
C ALA A 44 -2.89 -11.11 6.90
N VAL A 45 -2.25 -10.81 5.77
CA VAL A 45 -1.67 -9.50 5.44
C VAL A 45 -2.23 -9.05 4.10
N PHE A 46 -2.89 -7.90 4.11
CA PHE A 46 -3.48 -7.27 2.94
C PHE A 46 -2.49 -6.32 2.27
N ALA A 47 -2.53 -6.25 0.95
CA ALA A 47 -1.70 -5.35 0.17
C ALA A 47 -2.43 -4.90 -1.10
N HIS A 48 -1.88 -3.87 -1.73
CA HIS A 48 -2.32 -3.31 -2.99
C HIS A 48 -1.34 -3.67 -4.10
N ASN A 49 -1.84 -4.29 -5.16
CA ASN A 49 -1.05 -4.76 -6.29
C ASN A 49 -0.96 -3.72 -7.41
N CYS A 50 -0.67 -2.48 -7.05
CA CYS A 50 -0.55 -1.36 -7.98
C CYS A 50 0.55 -0.41 -7.52
N GLU A 51 1.30 0.15 -8.45
CA GLU A 51 2.35 1.13 -8.14
C GLU A 51 1.78 2.53 -7.84
N LEU A 52 0.56 2.81 -8.32
CA LEU A 52 -0.10 4.10 -8.17
C LEU A 52 -0.99 4.11 -6.92
N ILE A 53 -0.47 4.75 -5.87
CA ILE A 53 -1.22 5.06 -4.66
C ILE A 53 -2.42 5.94 -5.02
N ASN A 54 -3.61 5.56 -4.57
CA ASN A 54 -4.83 6.32 -4.78
C ASN A 54 -5.78 6.17 -3.58
N THR A 55 -6.85 6.97 -3.58
CA THR A 55 -7.83 7.01 -2.48
C THR A 55 -8.63 5.73 -2.30
N ASN A 56 -8.58 4.78 -3.26
CA ASN A 56 -9.29 3.51 -3.14
C ASN A 56 -8.49 2.45 -2.37
N TRP A 57 -7.25 2.72 -1.96
CA TRP A 57 -6.50 1.77 -1.14
C TRP A 57 -7.06 1.73 0.28
N TYR A 58 -6.98 0.59 0.96
CA TYR A 58 -7.25 0.54 2.40
C TYR A 58 -6.00 0.98 3.18
N PRO A 59 -6.18 1.62 4.33
CA PRO A 59 -7.49 1.97 4.93
C PRO A 59 -8.08 3.31 4.41
N PHE A 60 -7.45 4.00 3.45
CA PHE A 60 -7.91 5.33 2.98
C PHE A 60 -9.37 5.42 2.60
N ILE A 61 -9.87 4.46 1.83
CA ILE A 61 -11.27 4.46 1.37
C ILE A 61 -12.29 4.33 2.52
N LEU A 62 -11.85 3.80 3.67
CA LEU A 62 -12.65 3.71 4.88
C LEU A 62 -12.51 4.98 5.73
N ASP A 63 -11.26 5.41 5.93
CA ASP A 63 -10.91 6.47 6.85
C ASP A 63 -11.19 7.87 6.28
N GLN A 64 -11.49 7.97 4.97
CA GLN A 64 -11.74 9.25 4.31
C GLN A 64 -12.86 10.07 4.96
N TYR A 65 -13.84 9.44 5.60
CA TYR A 65 -14.90 10.12 6.34
C TYR A 65 -14.42 10.73 7.65
N GLU A 66 -13.41 10.14 8.30
CA GLU A 66 -12.82 10.69 9.52
C GLU A 66 -11.97 11.93 9.21
N TRP A 67 -11.38 11.96 8.01
CA TRP A 67 -10.59 13.09 7.51
C TRP A 67 -11.43 14.36 7.28
N ASP A 68 -12.75 14.24 7.12
CA ASP A 68 -13.66 15.38 6.97
C ASP A 68 -13.67 16.28 8.22
N PHE A 69 -13.43 15.68 9.39
CA PHE A 69 -13.44 16.36 10.67
C PHE A 69 -12.07 16.87 11.10
N ASP A 70 -11.01 16.55 10.37
CA ASP A 70 -9.66 17.02 10.67
C ASP A 70 -9.38 18.35 9.97
N GLU A 71 -9.18 19.41 10.76
CA GLU A 71 -8.97 20.78 10.25
C GLU A 71 -7.71 20.92 9.37
N GLU A 72 -6.70 20.05 9.55
CA GLU A 72 -5.49 20.07 8.73
C GLU A 72 -5.64 19.29 7.43
N ILE A 73 -6.58 18.33 7.34
CA ILE A 73 -6.88 17.61 6.11
C ILE A 73 -7.99 18.28 5.30
N GLY A 74 -9.11 18.62 5.93
CA GLY A 74 -10.27 19.35 5.41
C GLY A 74 -10.65 19.06 3.94
N TRP A 75 -11.58 18.13 3.70
CA TRP A 75 -12.01 17.73 2.36
C TRP A 75 -12.60 18.87 1.51
N TYR A 76 -13.36 19.78 2.12
CA TYR A 76 -14.12 20.81 1.39
C TYR A 76 -13.28 21.90 0.73
N ARG A 77 -11.95 21.89 0.91
CA ARG A 77 -11.06 22.96 0.44
C ARG A 77 -10.01 22.50 -0.56
N ASP A 78 -9.98 21.23 -0.94
CA ASP A 78 -8.85 20.71 -1.72
C ASP A 78 -9.18 19.54 -2.65
N SER A 79 -8.26 19.27 -3.58
CA SER A 79 -8.35 18.11 -4.47
C SER A 79 -8.16 16.79 -3.72
N PRO A 80 -8.78 15.68 -4.15
CA PRO A 80 -8.56 14.35 -3.57
C PRO A 80 -7.08 13.96 -3.46
N LYS A 81 -6.26 14.41 -4.42
CA LYS A 81 -4.82 14.20 -4.41
C LYS A 81 -4.13 14.88 -3.22
N ASN A 82 -4.49 16.11 -2.93
CA ASN A 82 -3.88 16.87 -1.83
C ASN A 82 -4.36 16.36 -0.47
N ILE A 83 -5.64 15.98 -0.38
CA ILE A 83 -6.22 15.29 0.78
C ILE A 83 -5.43 14.01 1.07
N LEU A 84 -5.31 13.12 0.08
CA LEU A 84 -4.55 11.89 0.19
C LEU A 84 -3.10 12.14 0.64
N LYS A 85 -2.43 13.13 0.03
CA LYS A 85 -1.07 13.50 0.39
C LYS A 85 -0.95 13.98 1.84
N ARG A 86 -1.88 14.81 2.32
CA ARG A 86 -1.91 15.28 3.71
C ARG A 86 -2.22 14.13 4.66
N ALA A 87 -3.20 13.30 4.34
CA ALA A 87 -3.56 12.12 5.11
C ALA A 87 -2.36 11.18 5.26
N ILE A 88 -1.65 10.85 4.17
CA ILE A 88 -0.45 10.02 4.28
C ILE A 88 0.65 10.72 5.09
N LYS A 89 0.89 12.01 4.82
CA LYS A 89 1.90 12.76 5.58
C LYS A 89 1.60 12.78 7.08
N LYS A 90 0.32 12.79 7.48
CA LYS A 90 -0.08 12.91 8.88
C LYS A 90 -0.26 11.56 9.57
N TYR A 91 -1.00 10.62 8.98
CA TYR A 91 -1.47 9.40 9.66
C TYR A 91 -0.84 8.11 9.19
N TYR A 92 -0.36 8.02 7.95
CA TYR A 92 -0.03 6.71 7.37
C TYR A 92 1.42 6.54 6.95
N ASP A 93 1.87 5.30 7.03
CA ASP A 93 3.05 4.82 6.34
C ASP A 93 2.65 3.85 5.24
N ILE A 94 3.39 3.93 4.13
CA ILE A 94 3.25 3.02 3.00
C ILE A 94 4.50 2.16 2.96
N TRP A 95 4.31 0.86 3.06
CA TRP A 95 5.36 -0.14 3.06
C TRP A 95 5.35 -0.89 1.75
N ARG A 96 6.45 -0.84 1.01
CA ARG A 96 6.64 -1.70 -0.15
C ARG A 96 7.14 -3.06 0.30
N ILE A 97 6.47 -4.11 -0.15
CA ILE A 97 6.82 -5.51 0.05
C ILE A 97 7.44 -6.03 -1.26
N ASP A 98 8.66 -6.57 -1.21
CA ASP A 98 9.27 -7.30 -2.34
C ASP A 98 8.85 -8.77 -2.29
N THR A 99 7.91 -9.14 -3.17
CA THR A 99 7.31 -10.47 -3.21
C THR A 99 8.30 -11.56 -3.57
N LYS A 100 9.46 -11.22 -4.19
CA LYS A 100 10.53 -12.18 -4.46
C LYS A 100 11.13 -12.79 -3.19
N TYR A 101 11.12 -12.05 -2.08
CA TYR A 101 11.61 -12.55 -0.79
C TYR A 101 10.58 -13.38 -0.03
N LEU A 102 9.35 -13.45 -0.55
CA LEU A 102 8.24 -14.19 0.04
C LEU A 102 7.91 -15.37 -0.86
N ASN A 103 8.41 -16.56 -0.51
CA ASN A 103 7.99 -17.81 -1.15
C ASN A 103 6.59 -18.20 -0.66
N ARG A 104 5.56 -17.40 -1.02
CA ARG A 104 4.19 -17.54 -0.53
C ARG A 104 3.18 -17.35 -1.64
N THR A 105 2.03 -17.98 -1.44
CA THR A 105 0.88 -17.82 -2.32
C THR A 105 0.17 -16.51 -2.01
N TRP A 106 -0.25 -15.82 -3.06
CA TRP A 106 -1.08 -14.62 -2.99
C TRP A 106 -2.44 -14.90 -3.57
N PHE A 107 -3.44 -14.26 -2.99
CA PHE A 107 -4.83 -14.41 -3.36
C PHE A 107 -5.44 -13.04 -3.61
N ILE A 108 -6.52 -13.02 -4.36
CA ILE A 108 -7.44 -11.88 -4.37
C ILE A 108 -8.13 -11.78 -3.01
N ASP A 109 -8.18 -10.57 -2.47
CA ASP A 109 -9.05 -10.21 -1.35
C ASP A 109 -10.48 -10.01 -1.89
N ASP A 110 -11.30 -11.06 -1.81
CA ASP A 110 -12.66 -11.05 -2.34
C ASP A 110 -13.56 -10.02 -1.62
N VAL A 111 -13.28 -9.72 -0.35
CA VAL A 111 -14.06 -8.73 0.42
C VAL A 111 -13.73 -7.34 -0.12
N GLY A 112 -12.44 -7.01 -0.20
CA GLY A 112 -11.98 -5.74 -0.75
C GLY A 112 -12.43 -5.53 -2.20
N GLU A 113 -12.32 -6.55 -3.06
CA GLU A 113 -12.79 -6.43 -4.44
C GLU A 113 -14.32 -6.27 -4.53
N LYS A 114 -15.10 -6.96 -3.70
CA LYS A 114 -16.57 -6.85 -3.74
C LYS A 114 -17.07 -5.51 -3.23
N GLU A 115 -16.51 -5.02 -2.13
CA GLU A 115 -16.97 -3.80 -1.47
C GLU A 115 -16.49 -2.54 -2.18
N PHE A 116 -15.30 -2.59 -2.79
CA PHE A 116 -14.64 -1.36 -3.28
C PHE A 116 -14.08 -1.48 -4.70
N GLY A 117 -13.96 -2.70 -5.24
CA GLY A 117 -13.57 -2.95 -6.63
C GLY A 117 -14.67 -2.68 -7.66
N GLY A 118 -15.56 -1.71 -7.38
CA GLY A 118 -16.80 -1.45 -8.12
C GLY A 118 -16.65 -1.46 -9.65
N SER A 119 -17.76 -1.56 -10.38
CA SER A 119 -17.83 -1.80 -11.84
C SER A 119 -17.00 -0.90 -12.77
N PHE A 120 -16.45 0.22 -12.26
CA PHE A 120 -15.57 1.14 -12.97
C PHE A 120 -14.07 0.85 -12.79
N ILE A 121 -13.67 0.11 -11.75
CA ILE A 121 -12.30 -0.31 -11.54
C ILE A 121 -12.07 -1.59 -12.36
N LYS A 122 -11.61 -1.41 -13.61
CA LYS A 122 -11.28 -2.53 -14.52
C LYS A 122 -10.13 -3.43 -14.01
N ASN A 123 -9.52 -3.10 -12.88
CA ASN A 123 -8.32 -3.76 -12.39
C ASN A 123 -8.66 -4.74 -11.25
N ARG A 124 -9.21 -5.91 -11.63
CA ARG A 124 -9.65 -7.02 -10.74
C ARG A 124 -8.53 -7.73 -9.96
N LYS A 125 -7.47 -7.00 -9.63
CA LYS A 125 -6.28 -7.52 -8.95
C LYS A 125 -5.71 -6.51 -7.97
N LEU A 126 -6.43 -5.43 -7.67
CA LEU A 126 -5.90 -4.36 -6.84
C LEU A 126 -5.74 -4.85 -5.41
N TYR A 127 -6.77 -5.49 -4.85
CA TYR A 127 -6.78 -5.94 -3.47
C TYR A 127 -6.32 -7.38 -3.39
N ILE A 128 -5.20 -7.58 -2.70
CA ILE A 128 -4.57 -8.89 -2.59
C ILE A 128 -4.25 -9.20 -1.14
N VAL A 129 -4.17 -10.49 -0.85
CA VAL A 129 -3.88 -10.98 0.49
C VAL A 129 -2.90 -12.14 0.42
N THR A 130 -2.01 -12.21 1.41
CA THR A 130 -1.20 -13.40 1.70
C THR A 130 -1.36 -13.77 3.16
N PHE A 131 -0.86 -14.95 3.52
CA PHE A 131 -0.98 -15.48 4.88
C PHE A 131 0.39 -15.56 5.57
N GLY A 132 0.38 -15.27 6.87
CA GLY A 132 1.55 -15.19 7.74
C GLY A 132 2.26 -13.85 7.72
N ASP A 133 3.12 -13.65 8.72
CA ASP A 133 3.85 -12.40 8.94
C ASP A 133 4.82 -12.10 7.80
N ILE A 134 4.96 -10.83 7.41
CA ILE A 134 5.95 -10.41 6.42
C ILE A 134 7.22 -9.97 7.15
N PRO A 135 8.36 -10.65 6.95
CA PRO A 135 9.60 -10.32 7.61
C PRO A 135 10.13 -8.93 7.21
N LYS A 136 10.81 -8.25 8.14
CA LYS A 136 11.35 -6.89 7.93
C LYS A 136 12.34 -6.81 6.75
N GLU A 137 12.99 -7.91 6.42
CA GLU A 137 13.93 -8.02 5.31
C GLU A 137 13.24 -7.81 3.95
N ALA A 138 11.96 -8.21 3.85
CA ALA A 138 11.15 -8.11 2.64
C ALA A 138 10.44 -6.76 2.46
N ILE A 139 10.51 -5.85 3.43
CA ILE A 139 9.76 -4.58 3.39
C ILE A 139 10.66 -3.36 3.41
N ARG A 140 10.21 -2.28 2.77
CA ARG A 140 10.86 -0.97 2.83
C ARG A 140 9.80 0.12 2.98
N LEU A 141 10.04 1.07 3.88
CA LEU A 141 9.21 2.26 4.00
C LEU A 141 9.33 3.11 2.72
N CYS A 142 8.22 3.48 2.13
CA CYS A 142 8.18 4.38 0.98
C CYS A 142 8.34 5.83 1.45
N GLU A 143 9.34 6.52 0.89
CA GLU A 143 9.47 7.96 1.08
C GLU A 143 8.57 8.70 0.09
N ILE A 144 7.64 9.50 0.59
CA ILE A 144 6.80 10.35 -0.26
C ILE A 144 7.51 11.68 -0.43
N ARG A 145 8.21 11.82 -1.55
CA ARG A 145 8.82 13.08 -1.94
C ARG A 145 7.82 13.95 -2.68
N ASN A 146 7.84 15.24 -2.38
CA ASN A 146 7.14 16.24 -3.17
C ASN A 146 7.84 16.34 -4.53
N GLU A 147 7.30 15.73 -5.57
CA GLU A 147 7.78 16.04 -6.92
C GLU A 147 7.48 17.52 -7.24
N LYS A 148 8.53 18.29 -7.51
CA LYS A 148 8.42 19.54 -8.28
C LYS A 148 8.07 19.14 -9.72
N LYS A 149 7.00 19.73 -10.26
CA LYS A 149 6.61 19.62 -11.67
C LYS A 149 7.81 19.97 -12.56
N HIS A 150 8.29 19.01 -13.36
CA HIS A 150 8.81 19.34 -14.69
C HIS A 150 7.70 19.05 -15.68
N ILE A 151 7.04 20.10 -16.13
CA ILE A 151 6.12 20.05 -17.27
C ILE A 151 7.02 19.90 -18.50
N ILE A 152 6.91 18.77 -19.20
CA ILE A 152 7.23 18.70 -20.63
C ILE A 152 5.87 18.46 -21.30
N ASP A 153 5.47 19.42 -22.13
CA ASP A 153 4.20 19.41 -22.83
C ASP A 153 4.01 18.16 -23.70
N GLY A 154 2.84 17.55 -23.58
CA GLY A 154 2.40 16.40 -24.36
C GLY A 154 1.06 15.90 -23.84
N GLN A 155 0.00 16.12 -24.61
CA GLN A 155 -1.41 16.00 -24.23
C GLN A 155 -1.81 14.61 -23.66
N ASN A 156 -2.70 14.65 -22.67
CA ASN A 156 -3.46 13.57 -21.99
C ASN A 156 -2.97 13.25 -20.56
N GLY A 157 -3.70 13.80 -19.59
CA GLY A 157 -3.43 13.73 -18.16
C GLY A 157 -3.44 12.32 -17.59
N TRP A 158 -2.25 11.73 -17.47
CA TRP A 158 -1.94 10.68 -16.52
C TRP A 158 -0.85 11.20 -15.61
N MET A 159 -1.12 11.17 -14.30
CA MET A 159 -0.12 11.48 -13.31
C MET A 159 0.60 10.20 -12.93
N SER A 160 1.75 9.97 -13.56
CA SER A 160 2.78 9.11 -13.00
C SER A 160 3.28 9.76 -11.71
N LEU A 161 3.13 9.09 -10.58
CA LEU A 161 4.10 9.24 -9.49
C LEU A 161 5.33 8.45 -9.96
N TYR A 162 6.26 9.15 -10.62
CA TYR A 162 7.48 8.52 -11.11
C TYR A 162 8.39 8.36 -9.89
N PHE A 163 8.72 7.13 -9.51
CA PHE A 163 9.72 6.89 -8.46
C PHE A 163 11.09 6.59 -9.10
N PRO A 164 11.91 7.57 -9.53
CA PRO A 164 13.31 7.30 -9.76
C PRO A 164 14.05 7.43 -8.42
N ASN A 165 14.84 6.41 -8.11
CA ASN A 165 15.76 6.27 -6.98
C ASN A 165 15.17 5.67 -5.70
N ILE A 166 14.96 4.35 -5.77
CA ILE A 166 15.22 3.47 -4.64
C ILE A 166 16.70 3.63 -4.30
N VAL A 167 17.04 4.41 -3.28
CA VAL A 167 18.39 4.41 -2.73
C VAL A 167 18.68 2.96 -2.32
N LYS A 168 19.70 2.35 -2.95
CA LYS A 168 20.19 1.03 -2.53
C LYS A 168 20.46 1.12 -1.02
N ALA A 169 19.83 0.25 -0.24
CA ALA A 169 20.33 -0.04 1.10
C ALA A 169 21.83 -0.34 0.97
N PRO A 170 22.69 0.15 1.89
CA PRO A 170 24.11 -0.06 1.78
C PRO A 170 24.37 -1.56 1.60
N SER A 171 25.04 -1.89 0.50
CA SER A 171 25.49 -3.24 0.23
C SER A 171 26.54 -3.58 1.28
N HIS A 172 26.18 -4.40 2.27
CA HIS A 172 27.18 -5.17 3.00
C HIS A 172 27.82 -6.19 2.06
N LYS A 173 28.83 -5.73 1.31
CA LYS A 173 29.98 -6.49 0.80
C LYS A 173 31.07 -5.42 0.62
N GLN A 174 32.25 -5.50 1.21
CA GLN A 174 33.27 -6.57 1.24
C GLN A 174 34.28 -6.17 2.32
N LEU A 175 35.24 -6.95 2.82
CA LEU A 175 35.73 -8.34 2.82
C LEU A 175 37.00 -8.27 3.70
N LEU A 176 37.35 -9.35 4.40
CA LEU A 176 38.73 -9.80 4.75
C LEU A 176 39.65 -8.77 5.45
N VAL A 177 40.08 -9.00 6.69
CA VAL A 177 40.93 -10.11 7.17
C VAL A 177 40.43 -10.65 8.50
#